data_AF-A0A437CDU2-F1
#
_entry.id   AF-A0A437CDU2-F1
#
_cell.length_a   1.000
_cell.length_b   1.000
_cell.length_c   1.000
_cell.angle_alpha   90.00
_cell.angle_beta   90.00
_cell.angle_gamma   90.00
#
_symmetry.space_group_name_H-M   'P 1'
#
loop_
_entity.id
_entity.type
_entity.pdbx_description
1 polymer ?
#
loop_
_entity_poly.entity_id
_entity_poly.type
_entity_poly.pdbx_seq_one_letter_code
_entity_poly.pdbx_strand_id
1 'polypeptide(L)'
;MILLAVLTVALWATQPTGAEVVDTFIYCSEYFYKGKPPGGFDQNAKKICQKTYYSGYYFATLYSTSHRIPLYSAYTFSFACNNQEGRKSGNWFIEPQLSQDEDPNFSDMAYMKSYSSRDSDNIKVKQAIDEDYKHTGYDRGHLNPNSFQCNDGRGATFTLTNSVPMDACFNRVHWKDWEAAVIGILQQQDSAGTAYLVTGAVPSPNKKIPKQGIFDSSDERDFNRVTVPSHIWTAVCYIHPVDPEESFSFGFIGVNVPHGSIQVKTIEDLTSHLSSRYNNNNLKIFEDDCTFQTQKRKSEKVVKKLHNTVQQPMGNRLTMTPDVMNTLHTALSLSDDEGARYPAKRVKITDIKVDFFYDSVQTWLRGMEIMKLTSGLACLLSTPFAGPVRDELRRKRQTSEELVCRIAPEVLEGCATSCLFQDVAKDYYCSTGSMTVACSPTYSDIAVDGQRCKSDHTCGHHGQYDYYWCNTDSSWQYCSPPLPLGKTSSGKFCTAKRNCAKYGSSNFWCNLDDGSWDYCTR
;
A
#
# COMPACT_ATOMS: atom_id res chain seq x y z
N MET A 1 40.56 72.48 -17.40
CA MET A 1 39.22 71.87 -17.45
C MET A 1 39.39 70.37 -17.40
N ILE A 2 39.14 69.78 -16.23
CA ILE A 2 39.14 68.34 -15.98
C ILE A 2 37.72 67.87 -16.23
N LEU A 3 37.50 66.83 -17.05
CA LEU A 3 36.61 65.70 -16.74
C LEU A 3 36.62 64.64 -17.85
N LEU A 4 36.93 63.40 -17.43
CA LEU A 4 36.77 62.15 -18.16
C LEU A 4 35.29 61.84 -18.46
N ALA A 5 35.03 61.14 -19.58
CA ALA A 5 33.84 60.32 -19.82
C ALA A 5 34.00 59.57 -21.16
N VAL A 6 33.71 58.29 -21.38
CA VAL A 6 33.34 57.11 -20.59
C VAL A 6 33.67 55.92 -21.52
N LEU A 7 34.44 54.93 -21.06
CA LEU A 7 34.48 53.59 -21.65
C LEU A 7 33.25 52.83 -21.12
N THR A 8 32.27 52.55 -21.96
CA THR A 8 31.16 51.66 -21.63
C THR A 8 31.62 50.21 -21.76
N VAL A 9 32.13 49.65 -20.65
CA VAL A 9 32.28 48.21 -20.49
C VAL A 9 30.88 47.61 -20.37
N ALA A 10 30.50 46.77 -21.34
CA ALA A 10 29.34 45.92 -21.26
C ALA A 10 29.53 44.91 -20.12
N LEU A 11 29.03 45.25 -18.93
CA LEU A 11 28.80 44.29 -17.86
C LEU A 11 27.68 43.36 -18.32
N TRP A 12 28.07 42.22 -18.91
CA TRP A 12 27.25 41.02 -18.82
C TRP A 12 27.08 40.75 -17.33
N ALA A 13 25.91 41.09 -16.80
CA ALA A 13 25.51 40.69 -15.47
C ALA A 13 25.56 39.16 -15.44
N THR A 14 26.61 38.60 -14.85
CA THR A 14 26.63 37.22 -14.41
C THR A 14 25.57 37.12 -13.32
N GLN A 15 24.33 36.83 -13.70
CA GLN A 15 23.27 36.56 -12.76
C GLN A 15 23.64 35.30 -11.98
N PRO A 16 23.60 35.33 -10.64
CA PRO A 16 23.93 34.17 -9.84
C PRO A 16 22.89 33.08 -10.11
N THR A 17 23.36 31.98 -10.69
CA THR A 17 22.56 30.79 -10.99
C THR A 17 22.61 29.87 -9.77
N GLY A 18 21.52 29.79 -9.00
CA GLY A 18 21.48 28.85 -7.88
C GLY A 18 20.14 28.32 -7.39
N ALA A 19 20.13 27.09 -6.83
CA ALA A 19 18.97 26.56 -6.15
C ALA A 19 18.72 27.46 -5.00
N GLU A 20 17.55 28.05 -5.02
CA GLU A 20 17.30 29.22 -4.23
C GLU A 20 15.95 28.99 -3.58
N VAL A 21 15.90 29.26 -2.28
CA VAL A 21 14.63 29.61 -1.67
C VAL A 21 14.24 30.94 -2.32
N VAL A 22 13.40 30.85 -3.35
CA VAL A 22 13.07 31.95 -4.24
C VAL A 22 11.78 32.65 -3.82
N ASP A 23 11.67 33.92 -4.16
CA ASP A 23 10.40 34.65 -4.04
C ASP A 23 9.39 34.16 -5.08
N THR A 24 9.87 33.79 -6.28
CA THR A 24 9.05 33.27 -7.39
C THR A 24 9.79 32.14 -8.11
N PHE A 25 9.05 31.20 -8.71
CA PHE A 25 9.64 30.07 -9.44
C PHE A 25 10.25 30.46 -10.81
N ILE A 26 10.70 31.71 -10.99
CA ILE A 26 11.17 32.21 -12.29
C ILE A 26 12.30 31.34 -12.88
N TYR A 27 13.25 30.90 -12.05
CA TYR A 27 14.41 30.12 -12.46
C TYR A 27 14.12 28.66 -12.78
N CYS A 28 12.97 28.14 -12.35
CA CYS A 28 12.55 26.76 -12.59
C CYS A 28 11.14 26.71 -13.21
N SER A 29 10.77 27.77 -13.93
CA SER A 29 9.45 27.93 -14.56
C SER A 29 9.19 26.89 -15.64
N GLU A 30 10.25 26.36 -16.27
CA GLU A 30 10.20 25.31 -17.29
C GLU A 30 9.57 23.99 -16.83
N TYR A 31 9.56 23.72 -15.51
CA TYR A 31 8.96 22.51 -14.94
C TYR A 31 7.45 22.62 -14.74
N PHE A 32 6.88 23.80 -14.99
CA PHE A 32 5.46 24.03 -14.89
C PHE A 32 4.81 24.07 -16.27
N TYR A 33 3.66 23.41 -16.38
CA TYR A 33 2.82 23.51 -17.55
C TYR A 33 2.48 24.98 -17.84
N LYS A 34 2.75 25.45 -19.07
CA LYS A 34 2.64 26.86 -19.49
C LYS A 34 3.44 27.85 -18.64
N GLY A 35 4.45 27.40 -17.90
CA GLY A 35 5.23 28.23 -16.97
C GLY A 35 4.43 28.73 -15.77
N LYS A 36 3.30 28.09 -15.43
CA LYS A 36 2.39 28.50 -14.36
C LYS A 36 2.37 27.50 -13.21
N PRO A 37 2.79 27.88 -11.98
CA PRO A 37 2.79 26.98 -10.85
C PRO A 37 1.36 26.67 -10.37
N PRO A 38 1.13 25.51 -9.72
CA PRO A 38 -0.13 25.20 -9.07
C PRO A 38 -0.57 26.31 -8.10
N GLY A 39 -1.84 26.71 -8.21
CA GLY A 39 -2.46 27.79 -7.45
C GLY A 39 -3.29 27.29 -6.27
N GLY A 40 -3.57 28.17 -5.30
CA GLY A 40 -4.43 27.87 -4.15
C GLY A 40 -3.80 27.03 -3.04
N PHE A 41 -2.47 26.89 -3.04
CA PHE A 41 -1.71 26.32 -1.91
C PHE A 41 -1.30 27.42 -0.93
N ASP A 42 -0.76 27.03 0.24
CA ASP A 42 -0.31 27.95 1.29
C ASP A 42 0.68 28.98 0.73
N GLN A 43 0.32 30.27 0.80
CA GLN A 43 1.14 31.37 0.29
C GLN A 43 2.40 31.61 1.13
N ASN A 44 2.42 31.13 2.37
CA ASN A 44 3.59 31.22 3.26
C ASN A 44 4.58 30.08 3.01
N ALA A 45 4.22 29.09 2.19
CA ALA A 45 5.13 28.01 1.83
C ALA A 45 6.32 28.56 1.02
N LYS A 46 7.48 27.98 1.26
CA LYS A 46 8.74 28.36 0.62
C LYS A 46 8.81 27.74 -0.76
N LYS A 47 9.18 28.54 -1.75
CA LYS A 47 9.36 28.11 -3.14
C LYS A 47 10.82 27.74 -3.30
N ILE A 48 11.09 26.56 -3.81
CA ILE A 48 12.45 26.04 -3.95
C ILE A 48 12.62 25.54 -5.38
N CYS A 49 13.64 26.03 -6.08
CA CYS A 49 14.08 25.43 -7.33
C CYS A 49 15.26 24.51 -7.02
N GLN A 50 15.10 23.18 -7.14
CA GLN A 50 16.11 22.22 -6.70
C GLN A 50 17.33 22.15 -7.64
N LYS A 51 18.55 22.22 -7.08
CA LYS A 51 19.83 22.07 -7.80
C LYS A 51 20.88 21.35 -6.95
N THR A 52 21.83 20.73 -7.64
CA THR A 52 23.07 20.16 -7.09
C THR A 52 24.24 21.15 -7.19
N TYR A 53 25.32 20.96 -6.42
CA TYR A 53 26.50 21.86 -6.46
C TYR A 53 27.07 22.12 -7.87
N TYR A 54 27.07 21.13 -8.77
CA TYR A 54 27.75 21.19 -10.07
C TYR A 54 26.85 21.50 -11.29
N SER A 55 25.54 21.73 -11.11
CA SER A 55 24.58 21.70 -12.24
C SER A 55 23.38 22.64 -12.05
N GLY A 56 22.55 22.75 -13.10
CA GLY A 56 21.33 23.58 -13.15
C GLY A 56 20.16 23.04 -12.34
N TYR A 57 19.01 23.69 -12.47
CA TYR A 57 17.77 23.31 -11.79
C TYR A 57 17.20 22.02 -12.37
N TYR A 58 16.59 21.18 -11.54
CA TYR A 58 16.04 19.88 -11.93
C TYR A 58 14.53 19.75 -11.77
N PHE A 59 13.96 20.48 -10.81
CA PHE A 59 12.52 20.53 -10.54
C PHE A 59 12.20 21.68 -9.59
N ALA A 60 10.91 21.93 -9.40
CA ALA A 60 10.42 22.95 -8.48
C ALA A 60 9.64 22.30 -7.34
N THR A 61 9.73 22.85 -6.13
CA THR A 61 9.02 22.36 -4.95
C THR A 61 8.42 23.52 -4.16
N LEU A 62 7.16 23.36 -3.76
CA LEU A 62 6.53 24.24 -2.78
C LEU A 62 6.55 23.54 -1.42
N TYR A 63 7.26 24.12 -0.46
CA TYR A 63 7.61 23.50 0.81
C TYR A 63 6.98 24.20 2.02
N SER A 64 6.26 23.45 2.83
CA SER A 64 5.67 23.97 4.07
C SER A 64 6.65 23.82 5.23
N THR A 65 7.15 24.94 5.75
CA THR A 65 8.02 24.94 6.94
C THR A 65 7.27 24.60 8.23
N SER A 66 5.95 24.83 8.27
CA SER A 66 5.10 24.48 9.42
C SER A 66 4.84 22.97 9.52
N HIS A 67 4.63 22.32 8.37
CA HIS A 67 4.45 20.88 8.29
C HIS A 67 5.77 20.11 8.14
N ARG A 68 6.84 20.79 7.73
CA ARG A 68 8.17 20.25 7.39
C ARG A 68 8.12 19.17 6.30
N ILE A 69 7.24 19.39 5.32
CA ILE A 69 7.08 18.54 4.13
C ILE A 69 6.77 19.41 2.91
N PRO A 70 7.10 18.96 1.69
CA PRO A 70 6.56 19.55 0.47
C PRO A 70 5.04 19.40 0.40
N LEU A 71 4.38 20.46 -0.07
CA LEU A 71 2.99 20.42 -0.50
C LEU A 71 2.88 19.81 -1.90
N TYR A 72 3.81 20.18 -2.78
CA TYR A 72 4.01 19.54 -4.08
C TYR A 72 5.44 19.72 -4.61
N SER A 73 5.81 18.87 -5.55
CA SER A 73 6.96 19.02 -6.45
C SER A 73 6.52 18.87 -7.91
N ALA A 74 6.94 19.81 -8.75
CA ALA A 74 6.65 19.88 -10.17
C ALA A 74 7.92 19.62 -11.00
N TYR A 75 7.82 18.73 -11.98
CA TYR A 75 8.94 18.23 -12.77
C TYR A 75 8.47 17.78 -14.15
N THR A 76 9.41 17.60 -15.08
CA THR A 76 9.14 17.06 -16.42
C THR A 76 9.73 15.65 -16.55
N PHE A 77 9.11 14.84 -17.41
CA PHE A 77 9.65 13.54 -17.77
C PHE A 77 10.67 13.68 -18.91
N SER A 78 11.87 13.13 -18.73
CA SER A 78 12.89 13.10 -19.78
C SER A 78 12.89 11.78 -20.53
N PHE A 79 12.50 11.83 -21.80
CA PHE A 79 12.47 10.68 -22.72
C PHE A 79 13.87 10.13 -23.04
N ALA A 80 14.92 10.92 -22.84
CA ALA A 80 16.30 10.54 -23.08
C ALA A 80 16.90 9.69 -21.93
N CYS A 81 16.22 9.59 -20.79
CA CYS A 81 16.70 8.80 -19.67
C CYS A 81 16.55 7.29 -19.95
N ASN A 82 17.65 6.62 -20.28
CA ASN A 82 17.71 5.16 -20.22
C ASN A 82 17.78 4.73 -18.75
N ASN A 83 16.68 4.21 -18.21
CA ASN A 83 16.49 3.81 -16.80
C ASN A 83 17.36 2.61 -16.34
N GLN A 84 18.58 2.48 -16.84
CA GLN A 84 19.48 1.35 -16.62
C GLN A 84 20.28 1.44 -15.33
N GLU A 85 20.45 2.63 -14.74
CA GLU A 85 21.08 2.72 -13.43
C GLU A 85 20.03 2.41 -12.34
N GLY A 86 20.33 1.46 -11.45
CA GLY A 86 19.50 1.21 -10.28
C GLY A 86 19.44 2.43 -9.34
N ARG A 87 18.51 2.40 -8.39
CA ARG A 87 18.42 3.40 -7.31
C ARG A 87 19.76 3.46 -6.59
N LYS A 88 20.54 4.52 -6.81
CA LYS A 88 21.73 4.79 -6.00
C LYS A 88 21.22 5.09 -4.58
N SER A 89 21.66 4.32 -3.59
CA SER A 89 21.47 4.72 -2.18
C SER A 89 22.33 5.97 -1.96
N GLY A 90 21.70 7.14 -2.03
CA GLY A 90 22.35 8.42 -1.79
C GLY A 90 22.23 8.87 -0.33
N ASN A 91 23.14 9.74 0.08
CA ASN A 91 22.94 10.55 1.29
C ASN A 91 21.69 11.43 1.09
N TRP A 92 20.95 11.66 2.16
CA TRP A 92 19.83 12.62 2.14
C TRP A 92 20.34 14.03 2.38
N PHE A 93 19.86 14.96 1.56
CA PHE A 93 20.25 16.35 1.58
C PHE A 93 19.14 17.23 2.19
N ILE A 94 19.57 18.37 2.69
CA ILE A 94 18.73 19.46 3.21
C ILE A 94 18.96 20.71 2.37
N GLU A 95 18.09 21.72 2.54
CA GLU A 95 18.21 23.02 1.87
C GLU A 95 18.67 24.08 2.90
N PRO A 96 19.95 24.49 2.90
CA PRO A 96 20.49 25.37 3.93
C PRO A 96 19.75 26.70 4.07
N GLN A 97 19.36 27.31 2.94
CA GLN A 97 18.70 28.63 2.91
C GLN A 97 17.33 28.67 3.61
N LEU A 98 16.70 27.52 3.87
CA LEU A 98 15.49 27.49 4.70
C LEU A 98 15.76 27.90 6.15
N SER A 99 17.02 27.86 6.58
CA SER A 99 17.48 28.17 7.93
C SER A 99 18.41 29.39 7.98
N GLN A 100 18.38 30.25 6.96
CA GLN A 100 19.21 31.46 6.89
C GLN A 100 18.93 32.46 8.02
N ASP A 101 17.69 32.48 8.53
CA ASP A 101 17.29 33.38 9.61
C ASP A 101 17.88 32.92 10.96
N GLU A 102 18.09 31.61 11.11
CA GLU A 102 18.68 31.01 12.30
C GLU A 102 20.21 30.86 12.22
N ASP A 103 20.78 30.72 11.02
CA ASP A 103 22.23 30.73 10.78
C ASP A 103 22.55 31.49 9.47
N PRO A 104 23.04 32.75 9.58
CA PRO A 104 23.35 33.58 8.42
C PRO A 104 24.38 32.98 7.46
N ASN A 105 25.22 32.02 7.89
CA ASN A 105 26.17 31.36 6.99
C ASN A 105 25.47 30.54 5.90
N PHE A 106 24.18 30.25 6.05
CA PHE A 106 23.40 29.51 5.06
C PHE A 106 22.77 30.39 3.97
N SER A 107 22.83 31.72 4.06
CA SER A 107 22.25 32.62 3.05
C SER A 107 22.83 32.38 1.66
N ASP A 108 24.14 32.15 1.59
CA ASP A 108 24.89 32.06 0.34
C ASP A 108 25.03 30.61 -0.16
N MET A 109 24.51 29.64 0.59
CA MET A 109 24.55 28.21 0.24
C MET A 109 23.36 27.81 -0.63
N ALA A 110 23.37 28.29 -1.87
CA ALA A 110 22.32 28.08 -2.87
C ALA A 110 22.33 26.69 -3.54
N TYR A 111 22.61 25.61 -2.79
CA TYR A 111 22.59 24.22 -3.25
C TYR A 111 22.32 23.26 -2.08
N MET A 112 21.73 22.10 -2.40
CA MET A 112 21.45 21.07 -1.39
C MET A 112 22.74 20.55 -0.73
N LYS A 113 22.72 20.37 0.59
CA LYS A 113 23.88 19.96 1.40
C LYS A 113 23.54 18.71 2.22
N SER A 114 24.50 17.80 2.39
CA SER A 114 24.34 16.69 3.31
C SER A 114 24.24 17.22 4.73
N TYR A 115 23.27 16.73 5.49
CA TYR A 115 23.19 17.02 6.91
C TYR A 115 24.29 16.26 7.68
N SER A 116 24.87 16.90 8.69
CA SER A 116 25.72 16.29 9.70
C SER A 116 25.20 16.66 11.09
N SER A 117 25.41 15.80 12.07
CA SER A 117 25.02 16.06 13.47
C SER A 117 25.72 17.27 14.12
N ARG A 118 26.72 17.85 13.44
CA ARG A 118 27.39 19.10 13.83
C ARG A 118 26.71 20.34 13.29
N ASP A 119 25.82 20.19 12.30
CA ASP A 119 25.00 21.29 11.81
C ASP A 119 23.97 21.64 12.91
N SER A 120 24.01 22.90 13.35
CA SER A 120 23.31 23.47 14.52
C SER A 120 21.85 23.03 14.64
N ASP A 121 21.32 22.96 15.88
CA ASP A 121 19.88 22.82 16.17
C ASP A 121 19.00 23.78 15.35
N ASN A 122 19.56 24.90 14.91
CA ASN A 122 18.94 25.89 14.03
C ASN A 122 18.41 25.29 12.71
N ILE A 123 19.11 24.29 12.14
CA ILE A 123 18.75 23.74 10.82
C ILE A 123 17.44 22.95 10.85
N LYS A 124 17.09 22.42 12.01
CA LYS A 124 15.94 21.55 12.23
C LYS A 124 14.64 22.34 12.47
N VAL A 125 14.74 23.67 12.65
CA VAL A 125 13.59 24.55 12.96
C VAL A 125 12.57 24.56 11.82
N LYS A 126 13.03 24.82 10.58
CA LYS A 126 12.17 25.07 9.41
C LYS A 126 12.04 23.87 8.47
N GLN A 127 12.87 22.85 8.62
CA GLN A 127 12.86 21.68 7.74
C GLN A 127 13.02 20.36 8.48
N ALA A 128 12.67 19.27 7.79
CA ALA A 128 12.97 17.92 8.25
C ALA A 128 14.46 17.64 8.15
N ILE A 129 14.98 16.83 9.06
CA ILE A 129 16.34 16.27 9.01
C ILE A 129 16.26 14.74 8.96
N ASP A 130 17.37 14.08 8.65
CA ASP A 130 17.38 12.63 8.44
C ASP A 130 16.94 11.87 9.69
N GLU A 131 17.32 12.39 10.86
CA GLU A 131 16.96 11.87 12.18
C GLU A 131 15.45 11.74 12.30
N ASP A 132 14.65 12.71 11.83
CA ASP A 132 13.18 12.75 11.96
C ASP A 132 12.49 11.47 11.47
N TYR A 133 13.11 10.76 10.54
CA TYR A 133 12.59 9.53 9.95
C TYR A 133 13.15 8.25 10.60
N LYS A 134 14.27 8.32 11.33
CA LYS A 134 14.91 7.15 11.97
C LYS A 134 13.96 6.51 12.98
N HIS A 135 13.82 5.19 12.90
CA HIS A 135 12.99 4.34 13.77
C HIS A 135 11.49 4.67 13.79
N THR A 136 10.96 5.34 12.76
CA THR A 136 9.52 5.72 12.72
C THR A 136 8.64 4.71 11.98
N GLY A 137 9.24 3.78 11.22
CA GLY A 137 8.53 2.88 10.30
C GLY A 137 8.08 3.53 8.99
N TYR A 138 8.21 4.86 8.85
CA TYR A 138 7.93 5.58 7.61
C TYR A 138 9.16 5.63 6.71
N ASP A 139 8.91 5.52 5.41
CA ASP A 139 9.90 5.84 4.40
C ASP A 139 9.93 7.33 4.11
N ARG A 140 11.08 7.80 3.63
CA ARG A 140 11.21 9.07 2.93
C ARG A 140 10.69 8.86 1.51
N GLY A 141 9.38 9.02 1.33
CA GLY A 141 8.72 8.87 0.04
C GLY A 141 8.92 10.12 -0.80
N HIS A 142 9.43 9.96 -2.02
CA HIS A 142 9.74 11.08 -2.90
C HIS A 142 8.48 11.63 -3.56
N LEU A 143 8.40 12.95 -3.79
CA LEU A 143 7.36 13.54 -4.64
C LEU A 143 7.80 13.59 -6.11
N ASN A 144 8.98 14.14 -6.40
CA ASN A 144 9.68 13.89 -7.68
C ASN A 144 10.49 12.58 -7.54
N PRO A 145 10.04 11.46 -8.12
CA PRO A 145 10.67 10.17 -7.86
C PRO A 145 12.00 10.04 -8.61
N ASN A 146 12.95 9.35 -7.99
CA ASN A 146 14.28 9.12 -8.56
C ASN A 146 14.24 8.50 -9.96
N SER A 147 13.24 7.65 -10.24
CA SER A 147 13.04 6.95 -11.51
C SER A 147 12.59 7.85 -12.67
N PHE A 148 12.15 9.09 -12.40
CA PHE A 148 11.76 10.07 -13.42
C PHE A 148 12.92 10.97 -13.86
N GLN A 149 14.08 10.86 -13.21
CA GLN A 149 15.27 11.68 -13.47
C GLN A 149 16.44 10.81 -13.98
N CYS A 150 17.43 11.45 -14.60
CA CYS A 150 18.71 10.81 -14.95
C CYS A 150 19.92 11.65 -14.53
N ASN A 151 21.10 11.03 -14.57
CA ASN A 151 22.38 11.66 -14.21
C ASN A 151 22.31 12.33 -12.84
N ASP A 152 22.85 13.54 -12.71
CA ASP A 152 22.86 14.32 -11.47
C ASP A 152 21.46 14.72 -10.98
N GLY A 153 20.45 14.73 -11.87
CA GLY A 153 19.05 14.97 -11.51
C GLY A 153 18.50 13.90 -10.57
N ARG A 154 19.03 12.67 -10.64
CA ARG A 154 18.74 11.62 -9.66
C ARG A 154 19.27 11.96 -8.27
N GLY A 155 20.43 12.61 -8.19
CA GLY A 155 20.98 13.10 -6.93
C GLY A 155 20.08 14.18 -6.33
N ALA A 156 19.59 15.10 -7.18
CA ALA A 156 18.71 16.19 -6.78
C ALA A 156 17.39 15.73 -6.14
N THR A 157 16.92 14.51 -6.43
CA THR A 157 15.68 14.01 -5.81
C THR A 157 15.86 13.63 -4.34
N PHE A 158 17.08 13.38 -3.85
CA PHE A 158 17.35 12.93 -2.48
C PHE A 158 17.39 14.09 -1.46
N THR A 159 16.52 15.09 -1.62
CA THR A 159 16.34 16.15 -0.62
C THR A 159 15.15 15.84 0.27
N LEU A 160 15.26 16.18 1.56
CA LEU A 160 14.13 16.04 2.49
C LEU A 160 13.00 17.01 2.15
N THR A 161 13.31 18.10 1.46
CA THR A 161 12.33 19.04 0.90
C THR A 161 11.53 18.45 -0.26
N ASN A 162 12.00 17.37 -0.91
CA ASN A 162 11.26 16.59 -1.92
C ASN A 162 10.62 15.31 -1.34
N SER A 163 10.62 15.14 -0.02
CA SER A 163 10.17 13.89 0.61
C SER A 163 9.13 14.10 1.71
N VAL A 164 8.22 13.13 1.82
CA VAL A 164 7.23 13.06 2.91
C VAL A 164 7.30 11.71 3.62
N PRO A 165 6.81 11.61 4.88
CA PRO A 165 6.61 10.32 5.53
C PRO A 165 5.56 9.49 4.79
N MET A 166 5.98 8.52 4.01
CA MET A 166 5.08 7.56 3.37
C MET A 166 5.15 6.22 4.11
N ASP A 167 3.99 5.59 4.29
CA ASP A 167 3.95 4.23 4.84
C ASP A 167 4.82 3.30 3.99
N ALA A 168 5.60 2.43 4.64
CA ALA A 168 6.59 1.61 3.94
C ALA A 168 5.95 0.64 2.92
N CYS A 169 4.79 0.06 3.21
CA CYS A 169 4.12 -0.82 2.26
C CYS A 169 3.47 -0.02 1.13
N PHE A 170 2.85 1.12 1.46
CA PHE A 170 2.32 2.05 0.47
C PHE A 170 3.42 2.50 -0.51
N ASN A 171 4.55 3.00 0.00
CA ASN A 171 5.64 3.54 -0.80
C ASN A 171 6.36 2.47 -1.65
N ARG A 172 6.76 1.35 -1.02
CA ARG A 172 7.66 0.37 -1.66
C ARG A 172 6.96 -0.57 -2.63
N VAL A 173 5.65 -0.73 -2.47
CA VAL A 173 4.83 -1.66 -3.27
C VAL A 173 3.84 -0.85 -4.10
N HIS A 174 2.80 -0.31 -3.46
CA HIS A 174 1.67 0.27 -4.18
C HIS A 174 2.08 1.49 -5.00
N TRP A 175 2.60 2.54 -4.36
CA TRP A 175 3.00 3.77 -5.03
C TRP A 175 4.09 3.54 -6.09
N LYS A 176 5.09 2.70 -5.78
CA LYS A 176 6.13 2.29 -6.73
C LYS A 176 5.57 1.65 -8.01
N ASP A 177 4.57 0.78 -7.90
CA ASP A 177 3.96 0.14 -9.07
C ASP A 177 3.22 1.17 -9.94
N TRP A 178 2.57 2.16 -9.33
CA TRP A 178 1.94 3.28 -10.03
C TRP A 178 2.98 4.18 -10.72
N GLU A 179 4.07 4.54 -10.04
CA GLU A 179 5.19 5.28 -10.64
C GLU A 179 5.75 4.55 -11.87
N ALA A 180 5.98 3.25 -11.76
CA ALA A 180 6.51 2.44 -12.86
C ALA A 180 5.55 2.37 -14.06
N ALA A 181 4.23 2.28 -13.81
CA ALA A 181 3.25 2.25 -14.89
C ALA A 181 3.09 3.60 -15.59
N VAL A 182 3.17 4.71 -14.86
CA VAL A 182 3.21 6.06 -15.45
C VAL A 182 4.43 6.20 -16.36
N ILE A 183 5.62 5.78 -15.90
CA ILE A 183 6.83 5.74 -16.74
C ILE A 183 6.57 4.91 -18.01
N GLY A 184 6.01 3.71 -17.87
CA GLY A 184 5.72 2.83 -19.00
C GLY A 184 4.74 3.43 -20.01
N ILE A 185 3.78 4.26 -19.56
CA ILE A 185 2.87 5.01 -20.43
C ILE A 185 3.62 6.13 -21.16
N LEU A 186 4.39 6.92 -20.43
CA LEU A 186 5.11 8.07 -20.98
C LEU A 186 6.16 7.63 -22.01
N GLN A 187 6.89 6.54 -21.76
CA GLN A 187 7.88 5.98 -22.69
C GLN A 187 7.31 5.55 -24.05
N GLN A 188 5.99 5.37 -24.16
CA GLN A 188 5.33 5.00 -25.42
C GLN A 188 4.83 6.21 -26.21
N GLN A 189 4.97 7.42 -25.68
CA GLN A 189 4.56 8.64 -26.36
C GLN A 189 5.72 9.21 -27.18
N ASP A 190 5.40 10.13 -28.09
CA ASP A 190 6.40 10.81 -28.89
C ASP A 190 7.33 11.65 -27.97
N SER A 191 8.64 11.42 -28.12
CA SER A 191 9.69 12.16 -27.42
C SER A 191 9.77 13.64 -27.80
N ALA A 192 9.12 14.06 -28.89
CA ALA A 192 8.96 15.47 -29.24
C ALA A 192 7.96 16.20 -28.34
N GLY A 193 7.10 15.47 -27.63
CA GLY A 193 6.18 16.01 -26.63
C GLY A 193 6.83 16.24 -25.27
N THR A 194 6.12 16.98 -24.43
CA THR A 194 6.55 17.29 -23.06
C THR A 194 5.53 16.77 -22.07
N ALA A 195 5.96 15.95 -21.11
CA ALA A 195 5.12 15.55 -19.98
C ALA A 195 5.47 16.38 -18.75
N TYR A 196 4.49 17.16 -18.28
CA TYR A 196 4.54 17.89 -17.02
C TYR A 196 3.87 17.05 -15.93
N LEU A 197 4.55 16.91 -14.80
CA LEU A 197 4.07 16.16 -13.65
C LEU A 197 4.10 17.03 -12.41
N VAL A 198 3.07 16.87 -11.58
CA VAL A 198 3.01 17.47 -10.24
C VAL A 198 2.63 16.36 -9.29
N THR A 199 3.51 16.04 -8.34
CA THR A 199 3.20 15.13 -7.24
C THR A 199 3.06 15.94 -5.96
N GLY A 200 2.01 15.71 -5.18
CA GLY A 200 1.75 16.42 -3.94
C GLY A 200 1.30 15.53 -2.79
N ALA A 201 1.28 16.13 -1.61
CA ALA A 201 0.95 15.47 -0.36
C ALA A 201 -0.04 16.30 0.45
N VAL A 202 -1.12 15.68 0.91
CA VAL A 202 -2.16 16.33 1.73
C VAL A 202 -1.78 16.20 3.21
N PRO A 203 -1.33 17.28 3.89
CA PRO A 203 -0.89 17.20 5.28
C PRO A 203 -2.01 16.71 6.20
N SER A 204 -1.72 15.77 7.12
CA SER A 204 -2.67 15.42 8.17
C SER A 204 -2.65 16.48 9.28
N PRO A 205 -3.77 16.79 9.94
CA PRO A 205 -3.80 17.78 11.01
C PRO A 205 -2.99 17.32 12.24
N ASN A 206 -3.07 16.03 12.60
CA ASN A 206 -2.63 15.54 13.92
C ASN A 206 -1.61 14.38 13.87
N LYS A 207 -1.11 14.01 12.69
CA LYS A 207 -0.14 12.91 12.57
C LYS A 207 1.24 13.49 12.28
N LYS A 208 2.16 13.33 13.22
CA LYS A 208 3.56 13.75 13.07
C LYS A 208 4.53 12.65 13.49
N ILE A 209 5.75 12.71 12.98
CA ILE A 209 6.89 11.87 13.34
C ILE A 209 8.10 12.73 13.74
N PRO A 210 9.06 12.17 14.49
CA PRO A 210 8.96 10.89 15.20
C PRO A 210 7.93 11.00 16.34
N LYS A 211 7.26 9.89 16.68
CA LYS A 211 6.38 9.87 17.86
C LYS A 211 7.18 9.49 19.08
N GLN A 212 6.90 10.11 20.21
CA GLN A 212 7.52 9.72 21.48
C GLN A 212 6.98 8.36 21.93
N GLY A 213 7.86 7.39 22.08
CA GLY A 213 7.58 6.10 22.68
C GLY A 213 7.53 6.17 24.21
N ILE A 214 6.97 5.13 24.83
CA ILE A 214 6.86 5.01 26.30
C ILE A 214 8.24 4.94 26.97
N PHE A 215 9.25 4.44 26.25
CA PHE A 215 10.61 4.25 26.74
C PHE A 215 11.58 5.34 26.26
N ASP A 216 11.10 6.31 25.48
CA ASP A 216 11.94 7.36 24.90
C ASP A 216 12.08 8.53 25.88
N SER A 217 13.32 8.98 26.11
CA SER A 217 13.56 10.22 26.86
C SER A 217 13.33 11.44 25.98
N SER A 218 12.75 12.51 26.54
CA SER A 218 12.60 13.79 25.83
C SER A 218 13.94 14.41 25.42
N ASP A 219 15.02 14.01 26.08
CA ASP A 219 16.36 14.55 25.83
C ASP A 219 17.09 13.79 24.71
N GLU A 220 16.54 12.66 24.23
CA GLU A 220 17.18 11.84 23.20
C GLU A 220 17.04 12.45 21.80
N ARG A 221 15.89 13.07 21.52
CA ARG A 221 15.60 13.75 20.24
C ARG A 221 14.31 14.55 20.31
N ASP A 222 14.14 15.47 19.38
CA ASP A 222 12.88 16.18 19.21
C ASP A 222 11.79 15.28 18.61
N PHE A 223 10.58 15.37 19.18
CA PHE A 223 9.40 14.62 18.72
C PHE A 223 8.37 15.48 17.99
N ASN A 224 7.49 14.82 17.24
CA ASN A 224 6.34 15.40 16.53
C ASN A 224 6.72 16.56 15.59
N ARG A 225 7.83 16.42 14.86
CA ARG A 225 8.37 17.48 14.01
C ARG A 225 7.81 17.48 12.59
N VAL A 226 7.76 16.32 11.94
CA VAL A 226 7.43 16.19 10.51
C VAL A 226 6.02 15.64 10.36
N THR A 227 5.18 16.31 9.56
CA THR A 227 3.79 15.90 9.35
C THR A 227 3.70 14.68 8.43
N VAL A 228 2.92 13.68 8.83
CA VAL A 228 2.59 12.53 7.98
C VAL A 228 1.39 12.91 7.11
N PRO A 229 1.50 12.91 5.77
CA PRO A 229 0.36 13.21 4.90
C PRO A 229 -0.70 12.11 4.97
N SER A 230 -1.96 12.49 4.78
CA SER A 230 -3.10 11.56 4.71
C SER A 230 -3.21 10.91 3.33
N HIS A 231 -2.87 11.66 2.28
CA HIS A 231 -2.95 11.23 0.89
C HIS A 231 -1.74 11.72 0.12
N ILE A 232 -1.33 10.94 -0.88
CA ILE A 232 -0.36 11.31 -1.90
C ILE A 232 -1.09 11.34 -3.24
N TRP A 233 -0.78 12.31 -4.09
CA TRP A 233 -1.41 12.45 -5.41
C TRP A 233 -0.38 12.82 -6.47
N THR A 234 -0.63 12.42 -7.71
CA THR A 234 0.14 12.84 -8.88
C THR A 234 -0.81 13.24 -9.99
N ALA A 235 -0.50 14.36 -10.66
CA ALA A 235 -1.16 14.83 -11.87
C ALA A 235 -0.17 14.83 -13.02
N VAL A 236 -0.62 14.39 -14.20
CA VAL A 236 0.18 14.26 -15.41
C VAL A 236 -0.52 15.02 -16.54
N CYS A 237 0.26 15.82 -17.26
CA CYS A 237 -0.16 16.57 -18.43
C CYS A 237 0.87 16.38 -19.55
N TYR A 238 0.53 15.60 -20.57
CA TYR A 238 1.38 15.39 -21.74
C TYR A 238 0.88 16.24 -22.91
N ILE A 239 1.76 17.07 -23.46
CA ILE A 239 1.48 17.90 -24.64
C ILE A 239 2.31 17.38 -25.80
N HIS A 240 1.64 17.03 -26.88
CA HIS A 240 2.27 16.77 -28.17
C HIS A 240 2.39 18.09 -28.95
N PRO A 241 3.54 18.41 -29.56
CA PRO A 241 3.82 19.74 -30.12
C PRO A 241 3.02 20.04 -31.40
N VAL A 242 2.62 19.01 -32.14
CA VAL A 242 2.00 19.13 -33.47
C VAL A 242 0.59 18.56 -33.54
N ASP A 243 0.27 17.59 -32.67
CA ASP A 243 -0.96 16.80 -32.73
C ASP A 243 -1.71 16.86 -31.39
N PRO A 244 -2.65 17.80 -31.23
CA PRO A 244 -3.42 17.93 -30.01
C PRO A 244 -4.23 16.68 -29.62
N GLU A 245 -4.55 15.78 -30.56
CA GLU A 245 -5.30 14.54 -30.27
C GLU A 245 -4.46 13.49 -29.54
N GLU A 246 -3.13 13.58 -29.67
CA GLU A 246 -2.17 12.71 -28.96
C GLU A 246 -1.82 13.23 -27.55
N SER A 247 -2.21 14.47 -27.24
CA SER A 247 -2.06 15.05 -25.90
C SER A 247 -3.08 14.45 -24.92
N PHE A 248 -2.70 14.28 -23.65
CA PHE A 248 -3.58 13.72 -22.62
C PHE A 248 -3.23 14.20 -21.22
N SER A 249 -4.19 14.06 -20.32
CA SER A 249 -4.02 14.36 -18.90
C SER A 249 -4.80 13.40 -18.03
N PHE A 250 -4.25 13.12 -16.86
CA PHE A 250 -4.91 12.33 -15.82
C PHE A 250 -4.24 12.59 -14.48
N GLY A 251 -4.94 12.26 -13.39
CA GLY A 251 -4.39 12.28 -12.05
C GLY A 251 -4.71 11.01 -11.30
N PHE A 252 -4.00 10.76 -10.20
CA PHE A 252 -4.35 9.71 -9.26
C PHE A 252 -4.02 10.13 -7.84
N ILE A 253 -4.79 9.62 -6.89
CA ILE A 253 -4.67 9.92 -5.46
C ILE A 253 -4.77 8.62 -4.65
N GLY A 254 -3.89 8.47 -3.68
CA GLY A 254 -3.81 7.31 -2.81
C GLY A 254 -3.82 7.67 -1.33
N VAL A 255 -4.42 6.82 -0.51
CA VAL A 255 -4.42 6.96 0.96
C VAL A 255 -3.08 6.45 1.53
N ASN A 256 -2.39 7.24 2.33
CA ASN A 256 -1.06 6.90 2.86
C ASN A 256 -1.14 5.90 4.05
N VAL A 257 -1.47 4.65 3.75
CA VAL A 257 -1.60 3.52 4.70
C VAL A 257 -1.15 2.21 4.02
N PRO A 258 -0.81 1.13 4.76
CA PRO A 258 -0.20 -0.08 4.19
C PRO A 258 -0.89 -0.70 2.96
N HIS A 259 -2.22 -0.60 2.90
CA HIS A 259 -3.03 -1.08 1.77
C HIS A 259 -3.90 0.04 1.19
N GLY A 260 -3.34 1.24 1.13
CA GLY A 260 -4.03 2.43 0.65
C GLY A 260 -4.60 2.25 -0.76
N SER A 261 -5.90 2.48 -0.91
CA SER A 261 -6.55 2.49 -2.22
C SER A 261 -6.03 3.66 -3.04
N ILE A 262 -5.64 3.41 -4.29
CA ILE A 262 -5.22 4.44 -5.25
C ILE A 262 -6.29 4.53 -6.34
N GLN A 263 -6.82 5.72 -6.55
CA GLN A 263 -7.88 6.00 -7.51
C GLN A 263 -7.36 6.91 -8.63
N VAL A 264 -7.65 6.55 -9.88
CA VAL A 264 -7.42 7.44 -11.04
C VAL A 264 -8.59 8.40 -11.18
N LYS A 265 -8.30 9.65 -11.51
CA LYS A 265 -9.27 10.73 -11.68
C LYS A 265 -8.89 11.56 -12.91
N THR A 266 -9.87 12.27 -13.46
CA THR A 266 -9.56 13.39 -14.37
C THR A 266 -8.85 14.50 -13.57
N ILE A 267 -8.20 15.46 -14.24
CA ILE A 267 -7.58 16.59 -13.54
C ILE A 267 -8.64 17.41 -12.81
N GLU A 268 -9.80 17.65 -13.43
CA GLU A 268 -10.92 18.37 -12.84
C GLU A 268 -11.44 17.69 -11.55
N ASP A 269 -11.63 16.37 -11.60
CA ASP A 269 -12.08 15.59 -10.43
C ASP A 269 -11.01 15.54 -9.33
N LEU A 270 -9.74 15.43 -9.70
CA LEU A 270 -8.64 15.46 -8.74
C LEU A 270 -8.56 16.83 -8.07
N THR A 271 -8.60 17.92 -8.83
CA THR A 271 -8.63 19.30 -8.30
C THR A 271 -9.80 19.47 -7.34
N SER A 272 -11.00 19.05 -7.72
CA SER A 272 -12.21 19.11 -6.88
C SER A 272 -12.06 18.30 -5.58
N HIS A 273 -11.52 17.08 -5.66
CA HIS A 273 -11.25 16.26 -4.48
C HIS A 273 -10.24 16.98 -3.57
N LEU A 274 -9.14 17.50 -4.11
CA LEU A 274 -8.10 18.19 -3.33
C LEU A 274 -8.64 19.49 -2.70
N SER A 275 -9.49 20.26 -3.39
CA SER A 275 -10.13 21.45 -2.82
C SER A 275 -10.87 21.15 -1.53
N SER A 276 -11.57 20.01 -1.45
CA SER A 276 -12.23 19.58 -0.21
C SER A 276 -11.24 19.22 0.90
N ARG A 277 -10.10 18.62 0.56
CA ARG A 277 -9.08 18.15 1.50
C ARG A 277 -8.21 19.27 2.05
N TYR A 278 -7.85 20.25 1.22
CA TYR A 278 -7.12 21.46 1.63
C TYR A 278 -8.06 22.56 2.18
N ASN A 279 -9.38 22.34 2.14
CA ASN A 279 -10.40 23.33 2.49
C ASN A 279 -10.20 24.65 1.71
N ASN A 280 -9.90 24.54 0.41
CA ASN A 280 -9.66 25.69 -0.47
C ASN A 280 -10.25 25.45 -1.87
N ASN A 281 -11.27 26.23 -2.23
CA ASN A 281 -11.94 26.15 -3.53
C ASN A 281 -11.17 26.84 -4.67
N ASN A 282 -10.07 27.54 -4.37
CA ASN A 282 -9.23 28.21 -5.36
C ASN A 282 -8.02 27.35 -5.80
N LEU A 283 -8.00 26.07 -5.44
CA LEU A 283 -6.91 25.16 -5.81
C LEU A 283 -6.93 24.91 -7.32
N LYS A 284 -5.77 25.02 -7.96
CA LYS A 284 -5.56 24.68 -9.36
C LYS A 284 -4.26 23.91 -9.51
N ILE A 285 -4.32 22.72 -10.10
CA ILE A 285 -3.12 21.92 -10.37
C ILE A 285 -2.41 22.43 -11.64
N PHE A 286 -3.19 22.68 -12.71
CA PHE A 286 -2.74 23.27 -13.96
C PHE A 286 -3.59 24.50 -14.30
N GLU A 287 -3.04 25.47 -15.05
CA GLU A 287 -3.69 26.76 -15.37
C GLU A 287 -5.11 26.61 -15.97
N ASP A 288 -5.30 25.61 -16.84
CA ASP A 288 -6.55 25.27 -17.55
C ASP A 288 -6.93 23.79 -17.41
N ASP A 289 -6.55 23.18 -16.27
CA ASP A 289 -6.70 21.75 -15.97
C ASP A 289 -6.07 20.82 -17.01
N CYS A 290 -5.20 21.35 -17.89
CA CYS A 290 -4.63 20.61 -19.02
C CYS A 290 -5.74 19.94 -19.85
N THR A 291 -6.77 20.73 -20.19
CA THR A 291 -7.93 20.31 -20.97
C THR A 291 -7.84 20.79 -22.42
N PHE A 292 -8.15 19.90 -23.37
CA PHE A 292 -8.17 20.25 -24.78
C PHE A 292 -9.40 19.59 -25.42
N GLN A 293 -10.12 20.31 -26.29
CA GLN A 293 -11.51 19.99 -26.66
C GLN A 293 -11.71 18.60 -27.30
N THR A 294 -10.66 18.01 -27.90
CA THR A 294 -10.70 16.71 -28.60
C THR A 294 -10.18 15.52 -27.75
N GLN A 295 -9.78 15.75 -26.48
CA GLN A 295 -8.95 14.81 -25.70
C GLN A 295 -9.63 13.66 -24.97
N LYS A 296 -10.94 13.74 -24.72
CA LYS A 296 -11.62 12.78 -23.83
C LYS A 296 -11.26 11.33 -24.16
N ARG A 297 -11.16 11.01 -25.46
CA ARG A 297 -10.86 9.66 -25.95
C ARG A 297 -9.42 9.18 -25.69
N LYS A 298 -8.38 10.05 -25.78
CA LYS A 298 -6.98 9.64 -25.55
C LYS A 298 -6.73 9.48 -24.04
N SER A 299 -7.14 10.46 -23.23
CA SER A 299 -7.05 10.39 -21.77
C SER A 299 -7.78 9.15 -21.22
N GLU A 300 -9.00 8.86 -21.67
CA GLU A 300 -9.74 7.64 -21.29
C GLU A 300 -8.98 6.35 -21.62
N LYS A 301 -8.39 6.26 -22.82
CA LYS A 301 -7.58 5.09 -23.22
C LYS A 301 -6.35 4.90 -22.33
N VAL A 302 -5.67 5.99 -22.00
CA VAL A 302 -4.48 5.98 -21.13
C VAL A 302 -4.87 5.58 -19.71
N VAL A 303 -5.93 6.18 -19.15
CA VAL A 303 -6.47 5.84 -17.83
C VAL A 303 -6.87 4.36 -17.76
N LYS A 304 -7.57 3.85 -18.78
CA LYS A 304 -7.96 2.44 -18.86
C LYS A 304 -6.74 1.52 -18.92
N LYS A 305 -5.70 1.90 -19.66
CA LYS A 305 -4.44 1.14 -19.72
C LYS A 305 -3.73 1.12 -18.37
N LEU A 306 -3.65 2.26 -17.69
CA LEU A 306 -3.06 2.39 -16.35
C LEU A 306 -3.79 1.50 -15.34
N HIS A 307 -5.12 1.56 -15.34
CA HIS A 307 -5.98 0.70 -14.51
C HIS A 307 -5.69 -0.79 -14.75
N ASN A 308 -5.67 -1.23 -16.01
CA ASN A 308 -5.39 -2.64 -16.34
C ASN A 308 -3.97 -3.06 -15.96
N THR A 309 -3.00 -2.14 -16.00
CA THR A 309 -1.59 -2.46 -15.72
C THR A 309 -1.31 -2.57 -14.23
N VAL A 310 -1.95 -1.74 -13.39
CA VAL A 310 -1.58 -1.61 -11.96
C VAL A 310 -2.64 -2.14 -11.00
N GLN A 311 -3.93 -1.96 -11.30
CA GLN A 311 -4.99 -2.43 -10.41
C GLN A 311 -5.31 -3.93 -10.58
N GLN A 312 -5.13 -4.51 -11.78
CA GLN A 312 -5.28 -5.96 -11.96
C GLN A 312 -4.22 -6.80 -11.21
N PRO A 313 -2.92 -6.41 -11.13
CA PRO A 313 -1.93 -7.16 -10.37
C PRO A 313 -2.14 -7.22 -8.85
N MET A 314 -2.85 -6.28 -8.21
CA MET A 314 -3.29 -6.50 -6.81
C MET A 314 -4.27 -7.67 -6.71
N GLY A 315 -5.07 -7.89 -7.75
CA GLY A 315 -5.83 -9.11 -7.98
C GLY A 315 -4.97 -10.37 -8.21
N ASN A 316 -3.65 -10.28 -8.40
CA ASN A 316 -2.81 -11.48 -8.42
C ASN A 316 -2.56 -12.06 -7.02
N ARG A 317 -2.85 -11.32 -5.95
CA ARG A 317 -2.92 -11.87 -4.57
C ARG A 317 -4.28 -12.51 -4.24
N LEU A 318 -5.28 -12.27 -5.07
CA LEU A 318 -6.66 -12.73 -4.94
C LEU A 318 -7.14 -13.17 -6.31
N THR A 319 -6.95 -14.44 -6.67
CA THR A 319 -7.44 -14.95 -7.96
C THR A 319 -8.96 -14.84 -8.02
N MET A 320 -9.45 -13.82 -8.71
CA MET A 320 -10.88 -13.59 -8.93
C MET A 320 -11.25 -14.08 -10.33
N THR A 321 -12.46 -14.59 -10.49
CA THR A 321 -13.00 -14.79 -11.84
C THR A 321 -13.16 -13.43 -12.53
N PRO A 322 -13.04 -13.38 -13.88
CA PRO A 322 -13.19 -12.13 -14.63
C PRO A 322 -14.47 -11.36 -14.28
N ASP A 323 -15.58 -12.07 -14.04
CA ASP A 323 -16.87 -11.48 -13.70
C ASP A 323 -16.87 -10.82 -12.32
N VAL A 324 -16.27 -11.47 -11.31
CA VAL A 324 -16.18 -10.92 -9.95
C VAL A 324 -15.29 -9.68 -9.93
N MET A 325 -14.15 -9.75 -10.61
CA MET A 325 -13.22 -8.62 -10.74
C MET A 325 -13.90 -7.43 -11.43
N ASN A 326 -14.54 -7.64 -12.58
CA ASN A 326 -15.24 -6.59 -13.30
C ASN A 326 -16.39 -5.96 -12.47
N THR A 327 -17.14 -6.79 -11.74
CA THR A 327 -18.23 -6.34 -10.86
C THR A 327 -17.69 -5.45 -9.74
N LEU A 328 -16.65 -5.90 -9.02
CA LEU A 328 -16.07 -5.16 -7.91
C LEU A 328 -15.45 -3.83 -8.38
N HIS A 329 -14.70 -3.84 -9.48
CA HIS A 329 -14.12 -2.61 -10.03
C HIS A 329 -15.17 -1.61 -10.48
N THR A 330 -16.23 -2.07 -11.15
CA THR A 330 -17.33 -1.19 -11.56
C THR A 330 -17.97 -0.54 -10.35
N ALA A 331 -18.23 -1.31 -9.29
CA ALA A 331 -18.78 -0.80 -8.04
C ALA A 331 -17.87 0.27 -7.40
N LEU A 332 -16.56 0.02 -7.30
CA LEU A 332 -15.59 0.97 -6.73
C LEU A 332 -15.39 2.22 -7.60
N SER A 333 -15.46 2.08 -8.92
CA SER A 333 -15.28 3.21 -9.85
C SER A 333 -16.49 4.16 -9.90
N LEU A 334 -17.68 3.65 -9.59
CA LEU A 334 -18.93 4.40 -9.62
C LEU A 334 -19.44 4.80 -8.23
N SER A 335 -18.75 4.35 -7.17
CA SER A 335 -19.04 4.78 -5.79
C SER A 335 -18.55 6.19 -5.55
N ASP A 336 -19.33 6.97 -4.81
CA ASP A 336 -18.90 8.30 -4.41
C ASP A 336 -17.77 8.21 -3.37
N ASP A 337 -16.88 9.22 -3.37
CA ASP A 337 -15.77 9.30 -2.42
C ASP A 337 -16.27 9.29 -0.96
N GLU A 338 -15.60 8.52 -0.08
CA GLU A 338 -15.96 8.41 1.35
C GLU A 338 -15.97 9.76 2.11
N GLY A 339 -15.34 10.80 1.55
CA GLY A 339 -15.30 12.15 2.11
C GLY A 339 -16.53 13.02 1.80
N ALA A 340 -17.46 12.56 0.96
CA ALA A 340 -18.65 13.34 0.59
C ALA A 340 -19.63 13.42 1.78
N ARG A 341 -20.01 14.64 2.16
CA ARG A 341 -20.96 14.90 3.27
C ARG A 341 -22.32 14.21 3.05
N TYR A 342 -22.73 14.04 1.78
CA TYR A 342 -23.92 13.31 1.36
C TYR A 342 -23.64 12.55 0.05
N PRO A 343 -23.22 11.28 0.12
CA PRO A 343 -22.99 10.48 -1.08
C PRO A 343 -24.33 10.09 -1.71
N ALA A 344 -24.49 10.33 -3.01
CA ALA A 344 -25.62 9.91 -3.83
C ALA A 344 -25.61 8.41 -4.13
N LYS A 345 -24.43 7.78 -4.14
CA LYS A 345 -24.23 6.35 -4.41
C LYS A 345 -23.37 5.73 -3.32
N ARG A 346 -23.96 4.80 -2.56
CA ARG A 346 -23.26 3.98 -1.57
C ARG A 346 -23.26 2.53 -2.03
N VAL A 347 -22.08 1.93 -2.03
CA VAL A 347 -21.92 0.51 -2.36
C VAL A 347 -22.09 -0.32 -1.10
N LYS A 348 -22.89 -1.39 -1.19
CA LYS A 348 -23.00 -2.41 -0.15
C LYS A 348 -22.72 -3.76 -0.80
N ILE A 349 -21.71 -4.46 -0.31
CA ILE A 349 -21.46 -5.86 -0.68
C ILE A 349 -22.22 -6.72 0.33
N THR A 350 -23.13 -7.56 -0.16
CA THR A 350 -24.02 -8.38 0.69
C THR A 350 -23.52 -9.80 0.91
N ASP A 351 -22.72 -10.33 -0.02
CA ASP A 351 -22.18 -11.67 0.04
C ASP A 351 -20.80 -11.71 -0.65
N ILE A 352 -19.85 -12.46 -0.07
CA ILE A 352 -18.52 -12.68 -0.63
C ILE A 352 -18.16 -14.14 -0.40
N LYS A 353 -17.89 -14.85 -1.49
CA LYS A 353 -17.34 -16.21 -1.43
C LYS A 353 -15.83 -16.15 -1.66
N VAL A 354 -15.07 -16.64 -0.68
CA VAL A 354 -13.61 -16.75 -0.76
C VAL A 354 -13.20 -18.19 -0.46
N ASP A 355 -12.51 -18.81 -1.40
CA ASP A 355 -11.96 -20.15 -1.27
C ASP A 355 -10.44 -20.03 -1.05
N PHE A 356 -9.92 -20.70 -0.02
CA PHE A 356 -8.50 -20.77 0.34
C PHE A 356 -7.95 -22.13 -0.05
N PHE A 357 -6.73 -22.12 -0.60
CA PHE A 357 -6.01 -23.30 -1.04
C PHE A 357 -4.84 -23.54 -0.10
N TYR A 358 -4.78 -24.72 0.50
CA TYR A 358 -3.71 -25.16 1.38
C TYR A 358 -3.02 -26.41 0.82
N ASP A 359 -1.72 -26.52 1.10
CA ASP A 359 -0.87 -27.64 0.71
C ASP A 359 -0.94 -28.83 1.69
N SER A 360 -1.47 -28.64 2.90
CA SER A 360 -1.61 -29.68 3.91
C SER A 360 -2.70 -29.36 4.94
N VAL A 361 -3.12 -30.38 5.70
CA VAL A 361 -4.05 -30.22 6.83
C VAL A 361 -3.40 -29.42 7.96
N GLN A 362 -2.09 -29.54 8.17
CA GLN A 362 -1.36 -28.84 9.22
C GLN A 362 -1.31 -27.33 8.96
N THR A 363 -1.04 -26.92 7.71
CA THR A 363 -1.04 -25.50 7.31
C THR A 363 -2.45 -24.93 7.35
N TRP A 364 -3.46 -25.72 6.96
CA TRP A 364 -4.87 -25.34 7.12
C TRP A 364 -5.28 -25.17 8.59
N LEU A 365 -4.98 -26.13 9.48
CA LEU A 365 -5.29 -26.04 10.91
C LEU A 365 -4.69 -24.77 11.51
N ARG A 366 -3.40 -24.52 11.26
CA ARG A 366 -2.74 -23.29 11.72
C ARG A 366 -3.39 -22.04 11.15
N GLY A 367 -3.73 -22.05 9.87
CA GLY A 367 -4.40 -20.92 9.20
C GLY A 367 -5.79 -20.65 9.80
N MET A 368 -6.55 -21.71 10.08
CA MET A 368 -7.87 -21.63 10.70
C MET A 368 -7.80 -21.03 12.11
N GLU A 369 -6.87 -21.49 12.95
CA GLU A 369 -6.69 -20.96 14.31
C GLU A 369 -6.35 -19.46 14.29
N ILE A 370 -5.53 -19.03 13.33
CA ILE A 370 -5.21 -17.62 13.13
C ILE A 370 -6.48 -16.85 12.72
N MET A 371 -7.26 -17.34 11.74
CA MET A 371 -8.47 -16.64 11.28
C MET A 371 -9.49 -16.45 12.40
N LYS A 372 -9.71 -17.46 13.24
CA LYS A 372 -10.63 -17.36 14.39
C LYS A 372 -10.17 -16.26 15.33
N LEU A 373 -8.89 -16.31 15.72
CA LEU A 373 -8.30 -15.36 16.66
C LEU A 373 -8.32 -13.92 16.13
N THR A 374 -8.01 -13.71 14.84
CA THR A 374 -7.84 -12.36 14.29
C THR A 374 -9.12 -11.75 13.75
N SER A 375 -10.11 -12.57 13.37
CA SER A 375 -11.29 -12.10 12.64
C SER A 375 -12.62 -12.71 13.07
N GLY A 376 -12.64 -13.70 13.97
CA GLY A 376 -13.85 -14.44 14.32
C GLY A 376 -14.42 -15.26 13.16
N LEU A 377 -13.56 -15.62 12.20
CA LEU A 377 -13.91 -16.39 11.01
C LEU A 377 -13.21 -17.75 11.05
N ALA A 378 -13.83 -18.75 10.44
CA ALA A 378 -13.29 -20.09 10.29
C ALA A 378 -13.24 -20.50 8.81
N CYS A 379 -12.29 -21.37 8.45
CA CYS A 379 -12.17 -21.89 7.09
C CYS A 379 -12.74 -23.31 6.99
N LEU A 380 -14.00 -23.42 6.56
CA LEU A 380 -14.76 -24.66 6.43
C LEU A 380 -14.26 -25.50 5.28
N LEU A 381 -13.83 -26.74 5.54
CA LEU A 381 -13.49 -27.68 4.47
C LEU A 381 -14.68 -27.92 3.56
N SER A 382 -14.46 -27.68 2.27
CA SER A 382 -15.51 -27.74 1.23
C SER A 382 -15.33 -28.92 0.27
N THR A 383 -14.27 -29.70 0.46
CA THR A 383 -13.94 -30.91 -0.31
C THR A 383 -13.48 -32.03 0.64
N PRO A 384 -13.91 -33.30 0.43
CA PRO A 384 -13.38 -34.43 1.18
C PRO A 384 -11.90 -34.64 0.82
N PHE A 385 -11.04 -34.81 1.82
CA PHE A 385 -9.60 -35.06 1.62
C PHE A 385 -9.34 -36.32 0.78
N ALA A 386 -8.60 -36.19 -0.34
CA ALA A 386 -8.22 -37.31 -1.22
C ALA A 386 -6.76 -37.28 -1.71
N GLY A 387 -5.85 -36.57 -1.01
CA GLY A 387 -4.43 -36.50 -1.37
C GLY A 387 -3.52 -37.28 -0.40
N PRO A 388 -2.42 -37.91 -0.87
CA PRO A 388 -1.40 -38.45 0.03
C PRO A 388 -0.66 -37.31 0.75
N VAL A 389 -0.51 -37.41 2.07
CA VAL A 389 0.24 -36.44 2.89
C VAL A 389 1.73 -36.66 2.65
N ARG A 390 2.38 -35.74 1.93
CA ARG A 390 3.85 -35.79 1.78
C ARG A 390 4.54 -35.43 3.10
N ASP A 391 5.33 -36.36 3.57
CA ASP A 391 6.44 -36.14 4.49
C ASP A 391 7.52 -35.27 3.79
N GLU A 392 7.96 -34.19 4.43
CA GLU A 392 8.99 -33.25 3.91
C GLU A 392 10.32 -33.96 3.57
N LEU A 393 10.51 -35.21 3.98
CA LEU A 393 11.73 -35.99 3.77
C LEU A 393 11.80 -36.80 2.45
N ARG A 394 10.72 -36.91 1.64
CA ARG A 394 10.77 -37.69 0.39
C ARG A 394 10.19 -36.97 -0.83
N ARG A 395 11.09 -36.35 -1.61
CA ARG A 395 10.83 -35.86 -2.97
C ARG A 395 10.48 -37.02 -3.93
N LYS A 396 9.21 -37.16 -4.35
CA LYS A 396 8.85 -37.73 -5.66
C LYS A 396 7.49 -37.25 -6.15
N ARG A 397 7.49 -36.60 -7.34
CA ARG A 397 6.34 -36.00 -8.04
C ARG A 397 5.14 -36.94 -8.12
N GLN A 398 4.04 -36.52 -7.51
CA GLN A 398 2.69 -36.98 -7.84
C GLN A 398 1.76 -35.78 -7.64
N THR A 399 0.77 -35.66 -8.50
CA THR A 399 -0.22 -34.57 -8.57
C THR A 399 -0.99 -34.48 -7.25
N SER A 400 -0.71 -33.45 -6.44
CA SER A 400 -1.42 -33.18 -5.19
C SER A 400 -2.70 -32.41 -5.49
N GLU A 401 -3.85 -32.95 -5.11
CA GLU A 401 -5.09 -32.17 -5.00
C GLU A 401 -4.92 -31.18 -3.83
N GLU A 402 -5.09 -29.88 -4.08
CA GLU A 402 -4.98 -28.83 -3.07
C GLU A 402 -6.21 -28.83 -2.13
N LEU A 403 -6.01 -28.55 -0.84
CA LEU A 403 -7.10 -28.52 0.13
C LEU A 403 -7.85 -27.19 0.01
N VAL A 404 -9.15 -27.26 -0.29
CA VAL A 404 -10.01 -26.08 -0.48
C VAL A 404 -10.95 -25.88 0.71
N CYS A 405 -10.84 -24.72 1.36
CA CYS A 405 -11.78 -24.31 2.41
C CYS A 405 -12.43 -22.96 2.12
N ARG A 406 -13.65 -22.79 2.60
CA ARG A 406 -14.44 -21.56 2.45
C ARG A 406 -14.51 -20.83 3.78
N ILE A 407 -14.32 -19.51 3.75
CA ILE A 407 -14.51 -18.69 4.95
C ILE A 407 -15.99 -18.64 5.36
N ALA A 408 -16.25 -18.82 6.65
CA ALA A 408 -17.54 -18.60 7.29
C ALA A 408 -17.34 -18.01 8.71
N PRO A 409 -18.36 -17.37 9.31
CA PRO A 409 -18.31 -16.97 10.71
C PRO A 409 -18.07 -18.16 11.65
N GLU A 410 -17.27 -17.96 12.70
CA GLU A 410 -17.12 -18.94 13.78
C GLU A 410 -18.42 -19.03 14.61
N VAL A 411 -18.86 -20.24 14.92
CA VAL A 411 -20.02 -20.49 15.79
C VAL A 411 -19.54 -20.70 17.22
N LEU A 412 -19.91 -19.80 18.13
CA LEU A 412 -19.47 -19.78 19.54
C LEU A 412 -20.58 -20.25 20.49
N GLU A 413 -20.99 -21.52 20.39
CA GLU A 413 -22.01 -22.07 21.30
C GLU A 413 -21.47 -22.18 22.73
N GLY A 414 -21.95 -21.31 23.62
CA GLY A 414 -21.57 -21.32 25.04
C GLY A 414 -20.16 -20.78 25.35
N CYS A 415 -19.44 -20.29 24.34
CA CYS A 415 -18.09 -19.74 24.47
C CYS A 415 -18.09 -18.21 24.43
N ALA A 416 -17.30 -17.56 25.27
CA ALA A 416 -17.04 -16.11 25.22
C ALA A 416 -15.79 -15.77 24.37
N THR A 417 -14.92 -16.74 24.09
CA THR A 417 -13.74 -16.61 23.23
C THR A 417 -13.77 -17.65 22.12
N SER A 418 -12.97 -17.46 21.06
CA SER A 418 -12.78 -18.46 20.00
C SER A 418 -12.41 -19.83 20.55
N CYS A 419 -12.86 -20.87 19.84
CA CYS A 419 -12.62 -22.26 20.16
C CYS A 419 -11.29 -22.71 19.54
N LEU A 420 -10.24 -22.75 20.36
CA LEU A 420 -8.85 -22.92 19.94
C LEU A 420 -8.26 -24.26 20.39
N PHE A 421 -7.32 -24.78 19.60
CA PHE A 421 -6.64 -26.04 19.90
C PHE A 421 -5.62 -25.87 21.04
N GLN A 422 -5.67 -26.75 22.03
CA GLN A 422 -4.72 -26.77 23.15
C GLN A 422 -3.80 -28.00 23.07
N ASP A 423 -2.52 -27.76 22.80
CA ASP A 423 -1.51 -28.80 22.56
C ASP A 423 -1.35 -29.83 23.69
N VAL A 424 -1.51 -29.38 24.94
CA VAL A 424 -1.37 -30.21 26.14
C VAL A 424 -2.56 -31.16 26.29
N ALA A 425 -3.76 -30.67 26.02
CA ALA A 425 -4.99 -31.44 26.17
C ALA A 425 -5.35 -32.26 24.91
N LYS A 426 -4.69 -31.98 23.77
CA LYS A 426 -5.00 -32.58 22.46
C LYS A 426 -6.49 -32.45 22.12
N ASP A 427 -7.05 -31.28 22.44
CA ASP A 427 -8.44 -30.96 22.19
C ASP A 427 -8.68 -29.45 22.14
N TYR A 428 -9.90 -29.06 21.80
CA TYR A 428 -10.33 -27.68 21.64
C TYR A 428 -10.99 -27.13 22.91
N TYR A 429 -10.58 -25.93 23.30
CA TYR A 429 -11.08 -25.25 24.49
C TYR A 429 -11.38 -23.78 24.22
N CYS A 430 -12.36 -23.26 24.96
CA CYS A 430 -12.73 -21.85 24.97
C CYS A 430 -12.95 -21.38 26.41
N SER A 431 -12.88 -20.06 26.64
CA SER A 431 -13.30 -19.45 27.90
C SER A 431 -14.77 -19.05 27.84
N THR A 432 -15.54 -19.33 28.88
CA THR A 432 -16.91 -18.80 29.07
C THR A 432 -16.94 -17.45 29.79
N GLY A 433 -15.76 -16.88 30.09
CA GLY A 433 -15.59 -15.68 30.91
C GLY A 433 -15.34 -15.96 32.39
N SER A 434 -15.69 -17.15 32.89
CA SER A 434 -15.44 -17.58 34.27
C SER A 434 -14.63 -18.87 34.38
N MET A 435 -14.66 -19.72 33.36
CA MET A 435 -13.93 -20.98 33.32
C MET A 435 -13.56 -21.38 31.88
N THR A 436 -12.58 -22.26 31.75
CA THR A 436 -12.22 -22.89 30.47
C THR A 436 -13.00 -24.19 30.32
N VAL A 437 -13.70 -24.34 29.19
CA VAL A 437 -14.52 -25.51 28.87
C VAL A 437 -14.12 -26.08 27.51
N ALA A 438 -14.33 -27.38 27.33
CA ALA A 438 -14.16 -28.02 26.03
C ALA A 438 -15.17 -27.44 25.04
N CYS A 439 -14.75 -27.25 23.80
CA CYS A 439 -15.58 -26.67 22.75
C CYS A 439 -15.38 -27.40 21.43
N SER A 440 -16.33 -27.22 20.51
CA SER A 440 -16.19 -27.73 19.14
C SER A 440 -15.94 -26.56 18.19
N PRO A 441 -14.84 -26.56 17.43
CA PRO A 441 -14.62 -25.53 16.44
C PRO A 441 -15.58 -25.71 15.26
N THR A 442 -15.83 -24.63 14.52
CA THR A 442 -16.46 -24.68 13.19
C THR A 442 -15.38 -25.00 12.16
N TYR A 443 -15.41 -26.17 11.50
CA TYR A 443 -14.28 -26.59 10.64
C TYR A 443 -14.62 -27.35 9.35
N SER A 444 -15.79 -27.99 9.23
CA SER A 444 -16.15 -28.76 8.03
C SER A 444 -17.65 -28.74 7.79
N ASP A 445 -18.05 -28.66 6.52
CA ASP A 445 -19.43 -28.86 6.08
C ASP A 445 -19.62 -30.20 5.34
N ILE A 446 -18.66 -31.13 5.48
CA ILE A 446 -18.67 -32.44 4.85
C ILE A 446 -18.39 -33.54 5.87
N ALA A 447 -19.23 -34.58 5.84
CA ALA A 447 -19.09 -35.79 6.64
C ALA A 447 -18.04 -36.77 6.07
N VAL A 448 -17.65 -37.77 6.85
CA VAL A 448 -16.62 -38.75 6.47
C VAL A 448 -17.00 -39.57 5.21
N ASP A 449 -18.29 -39.78 4.98
CA ASP A 449 -18.80 -40.47 3.79
C ASP A 449 -18.89 -39.57 2.54
N GLY A 450 -18.60 -38.27 2.68
CA GLY A 450 -18.63 -37.28 1.61
C GLY A 450 -19.96 -36.54 1.46
N GLN A 451 -20.97 -36.82 2.29
CA GLN A 451 -22.23 -36.07 2.27
C GLN A 451 -22.04 -34.65 2.81
N ARG A 452 -22.75 -33.69 2.21
CA ARG A 452 -22.74 -32.30 2.67
C ARG A 452 -23.69 -32.13 3.86
N CYS A 453 -23.17 -31.53 4.91
CA CYS A 453 -23.89 -31.19 6.11
C CYS A 453 -24.78 -29.97 5.88
N LYS A 454 -25.88 -29.86 6.63
CA LYS A 454 -26.71 -28.66 6.68
C LYS A 454 -25.93 -27.50 7.28
N SER A 455 -26.20 -26.29 6.81
CA SER A 455 -25.51 -25.08 7.24
C SER A 455 -25.69 -24.74 8.72
N ASP A 456 -26.82 -25.17 9.32
CA ASP A 456 -27.15 -24.96 10.73
C ASP A 456 -26.64 -26.11 11.64
N HIS A 457 -26.16 -27.21 11.06
CA HIS A 457 -25.63 -28.38 11.78
C HIS A 457 -24.39 -28.92 11.06
N THR A 458 -23.38 -28.05 10.90
CA THR A 458 -22.06 -28.40 10.35
C THR A 458 -21.28 -29.32 11.28
N CYS A 459 -20.14 -29.87 10.84
CA CYS A 459 -19.40 -30.83 11.66
C CYS A 459 -18.97 -30.24 13.00
N GLY A 460 -19.39 -30.88 14.09
CA GLY A 460 -19.05 -30.49 15.45
C GLY A 460 -19.55 -31.46 16.51
N HIS A 461 -19.34 -31.13 17.78
CA HIS A 461 -20.01 -31.78 18.90
C HIS A 461 -21.41 -31.19 19.05
N HIS A 462 -22.42 -31.91 18.55
CA HIS A 462 -23.80 -31.64 18.90
C HIS A 462 -24.18 -32.56 20.09
N GLY A 463 -24.81 -32.03 21.14
CA GLY A 463 -25.24 -32.86 22.29
C GLY A 463 -24.12 -33.45 23.18
N GLN A 464 -24.44 -34.52 23.93
CA GLN A 464 -23.59 -35.05 25.03
C GLN A 464 -22.58 -36.13 24.60
N TYR A 465 -22.39 -36.36 23.30
CA TYR A 465 -21.54 -37.45 22.82
C TYR A 465 -20.14 -36.97 22.41
N ASP A 466 -19.13 -37.80 22.67
CA ASP A 466 -17.72 -37.52 22.33
C ASP A 466 -17.40 -37.65 20.83
N TYR A 467 -18.41 -37.63 19.96
CA TYR A 467 -18.24 -37.78 18.51
C TYR A 467 -18.41 -36.43 17.81
N TYR A 468 -17.63 -36.24 16.75
CA TYR A 468 -17.90 -35.21 15.76
C TYR A 468 -18.93 -35.74 14.76
N TRP A 469 -19.99 -35.00 14.55
CA TRP A 469 -21.10 -35.38 13.69
C TRP A 469 -21.74 -34.16 13.05
N CYS A 470 -22.50 -34.38 12.00
CA CYS A 470 -23.29 -33.36 11.34
C CYS A 470 -24.61 -33.93 10.84
N ASN A 471 -25.57 -33.06 10.60
CA ASN A 471 -26.87 -33.45 10.06
C ASN A 471 -26.86 -33.28 8.54
N THR A 472 -27.22 -34.32 7.81
CA THR A 472 -27.43 -34.27 6.36
C THR A 472 -28.92 -34.26 6.05
N ASP A 473 -29.33 -34.15 4.79
CA ASP A 473 -30.76 -34.24 4.45
C ASP A 473 -31.36 -35.62 4.77
N SER A 474 -30.51 -36.66 4.85
CA SER A 474 -30.95 -38.05 5.01
C SER A 474 -30.82 -38.58 6.44
N SER A 475 -29.79 -38.17 7.19
CA SER A 475 -29.52 -38.65 8.56
C SER A 475 -28.34 -37.93 9.21
N TRP A 476 -28.08 -38.23 10.48
CA TRP A 476 -26.86 -37.85 11.16
C TRP A 476 -25.66 -38.67 10.66
N GLN A 477 -24.56 -37.99 10.34
CA GLN A 477 -23.34 -38.57 9.81
C GLN A 477 -22.13 -38.22 10.66
N TYR A 478 -21.15 -39.13 10.73
CA TYR A 478 -19.90 -38.89 11.44
C TYR A 478 -18.99 -37.93 10.66
N CYS A 479 -18.31 -37.06 11.40
CA CYS A 479 -17.29 -36.15 10.89
C CYS A 479 -15.91 -36.55 11.39
N SER A 480 -14.88 -36.25 10.60
CA SER A 480 -13.49 -36.46 11.00
C SER A 480 -13.07 -35.36 11.97
N PRO A 481 -12.46 -35.68 13.12
CA PRO A 481 -12.08 -34.65 14.08
C PRO A 481 -11.03 -33.69 13.49
N PRO A 482 -11.11 -32.38 13.79
CA PRO A 482 -10.17 -31.37 13.29
C PRO A 482 -8.84 -31.38 14.06
N LEU A 483 -8.31 -32.56 14.34
CA LEU A 483 -7.09 -32.74 15.12
C LEU A 483 -5.89 -32.94 14.18
N PRO A 484 -4.65 -32.71 14.65
CA PRO A 484 -3.46 -33.21 13.96
C PRO A 484 -3.62 -34.67 13.57
N LEU A 485 -2.99 -35.08 12.46
CA LEU A 485 -3.12 -36.46 11.97
C LEU A 485 -2.67 -37.45 13.04
N GLY A 486 -3.61 -38.32 13.43
CA GLY A 486 -3.37 -39.37 14.40
C GLY A 486 -2.34 -40.35 13.88
N LYS A 487 -1.64 -41.00 14.81
CA LYS A 487 -0.80 -42.15 14.50
C LYS A 487 -1.48 -43.40 15.03
N THR A 488 -1.45 -44.42 14.20
CA THR A 488 -1.82 -45.77 14.57
C THR A 488 -0.82 -46.31 15.60
N SER A 489 -1.22 -47.34 16.32
CA SER A 489 -0.35 -48.09 17.23
C SER A 489 0.90 -48.66 16.55
N SER A 490 0.82 -48.89 15.23
CA SER A 490 1.93 -49.34 14.38
C SER A 490 2.81 -48.20 13.84
N GLY A 491 2.53 -46.94 14.21
CA GLY A 491 3.30 -45.76 13.82
C GLY A 491 2.94 -45.18 12.45
N LYS A 492 1.96 -45.75 11.74
CA LYS A 492 1.44 -45.21 10.47
C LYS A 492 0.50 -44.03 10.71
N PHE A 493 0.49 -43.06 9.80
CA PHE A 493 -0.40 -41.89 9.89
C PHE A 493 -1.81 -42.21 9.41
N CYS A 494 -2.80 -41.71 10.14
CA CYS A 494 -4.19 -41.73 9.76
C CYS A 494 -4.48 -40.75 8.61
N THR A 495 -5.44 -41.08 7.76
CA THR A 495 -5.98 -40.16 6.76
C THR A 495 -6.75 -39.02 7.41
N ALA A 496 -6.75 -37.85 6.79
CA ALA A 496 -7.56 -36.73 7.29
C ALA A 496 -9.07 -36.96 7.11
N LYS A 497 -9.47 -37.73 6.08
CA LYS A 497 -10.87 -38.09 5.80
C LYS A 497 -11.50 -38.88 6.95
N ARG A 498 -10.73 -39.78 7.58
CA ARG A 498 -11.15 -40.55 8.75
C ARG A 498 -9.98 -40.66 9.72
N ASN A 499 -9.74 -39.57 10.44
CA ASN A 499 -8.66 -39.43 11.41
C ASN A 499 -8.97 -40.23 12.70
N CYS A 500 -8.03 -40.30 13.64
CA CYS A 500 -8.19 -41.12 14.84
C CYS A 500 -9.39 -40.70 15.70
N ALA A 501 -10.46 -41.52 15.69
CA ALA A 501 -11.65 -41.34 16.53
C ALA A 501 -12.38 -42.68 16.73
N LYS A 502 -13.44 -42.68 17.56
CA LYS A 502 -14.23 -43.88 17.83
C LYS A 502 -15.20 -44.24 16.69
N TYR A 503 -15.83 -43.26 16.04
CA TYR A 503 -16.82 -43.48 14.95
C TYR A 503 -17.88 -44.56 15.27
N GLY A 504 -18.45 -44.53 16.47
CA GLY A 504 -19.42 -45.53 16.95
C GLY A 504 -18.83 -46.86 17.46
N SER A 505 -17.51 -47.02 17.45
CA SER A 505 -16.79 -48.16 18.03
C SER A 505 -16.36 -47.91 19.49
N SER A 506 -16.00 -48.98 20.21
CA SER A 506 -15.43 -48.88 21.56
C SER A 506 -13.98 -48.38 21.57
N ASN A 507 -13.22 -48.67 20.51
CA ASN A 507 -11.80 -48.34 20.36
C ASN A 507 -11.60 -47.21 19.35
N PHE A 508 -10.51 -46.45 19.51
CA PHE A 508 -10.07 -45.46 18.54
C PHE A 508 -9.44 -46.13 17.33
N TRP A 509 -9.86 -45.73 16.14
CA TRP A 509 -9.36 -46.26 14.88
C TRP A 509 -9.38 -45.19 13.79
N CYS A 510 -8.66 -45.45 12.71
CA CYS A 510 -8.61 -44.57 11.56
C CYS A 510 -8.35 -45.33 10.26
N ASN A 511 -8.53 -44.66 9.13
CA ASN A 511 -8.13 -45.20 7.82
C ASN A 511 -6.70 -44.79 7.48
N LEU A 512 -6.04 -45.59 6.65
CA LEU A 512 -4.72 -45.35 6.07
C LEU A 512 -4.83 -44.99 4.58
N ASP A 513 -3.79 -44.38 4.04
CA ASP A 513 -3.75 -43.94 2.62
C ASP A 513 -3.81 -45.11 1.63
N ASP A 514 -3.45 -46.32 2.06
CA ASP A 514 -3.56 -47.55 1.27
C ASP A 514 -4.99 -48.14 1.25
N GLY A 515 -5.95 -47.45 1.88
CA GLY A 515 -7.35 -47.86 1.99
C GLY A 515 -7.63 -48.87 3.11
N SER A 516 -6.60 -49.31 3.86
CA SER A 516 -6.78 -50.14 5.04
C SER A 516 -7.14 -49.31 6.29
N TRP A 517 -7.36 -49.99 7.42
CA TRP A 517 -7.64 -49.35 8.71
C TRP A 517 -6.75 -49.94 9.80
N ASP A 518 -6.51 -49.18 10.86
CA ASP A 518 -5.75 -49.65 12.03
C ASP A 518 -6.21 -48.92 13.31
N TYR A 519 -5.90 -49.50 14.47
CA TYR A 519 -6.16 -48.90 15.77
C TYR A 519 -5.15 -47.78 16.06
N CYS A 520 -5.64 -46.72 16.69
CA CYS A 520 -4.84 -45.56 17.02
C CYS A 520 -4.99 -45.20 18.49
N THR A 521 -4.02 -44.45 19.01
CA THR A 521 -4.00 -43.95 20.38
C THR A 521 -4.08 -42.43 20.34
N ARG A 522 -4.90 -41.86 21.23
CA ARG A 522 -5.14 -40.41 21.30
C ARG A 522 -3.90 -39.65 21.78
#